data_AF-A0A1Y4UE79-F1
#
_entry.id   AF-A0A1Y4UE79-F1
#
_cell.length_a   1.000
_cell.length_b   1.000
_cell.length_c   1.000
_cell.angle_alpha   90.00
_cell.angle_beta   90.00
_cell.angle_gamma   90.00
#
_symmetry.space_group_name_H-M   'P 1'
#
loop_
_entity.id
_entity.type
_entity.pdbx_description
1 polymer ?
#
loop_
_entity_poly.entity_id
_entity_poly.type
_entity_poly.pdbx_seq_one_letter_code
_entity_poly.pdbx_strand_id
1 'polypeptide(L)'
;MKKTIYSLCAACCLLAALATPASALDYTVDAPEAGLFGTPTSDDTQYITRDEPVNIDRSKTAAVIPPAFGSPTSYTLNSGTLLTPNLVDQDWAAQVTVSGNGTGAVVMPPALSGGAVSSGGSSFAVTQYTEVTDDLYYFGGYLGTLKIPAIGLSVKVYQGTGSATLAKGAGHFPDTSIWDGNCCIAGHNRGVRDDFGDLHTLELGDTVTWITKLGTRTYEVVSVQKVLETDDSGTASTTDNRMTLYTCVRDQREYRWQVQAVEVK
;
A
#
# COMPACT_ATOMS: atom_id res chain seq x y z
N MET A 1 43.29 46.94 -52.52
CA MET A 1 42.46 45.74 -52.78
C MET A 1 43.26 44.44 -52.79
N LYS A 2 44.45 44.34 -53.41
CA LYS A 2 45.23 43.08 -53.44
C LYS A 2 45.75 42.61 -52.06
N LYS A 3 46.26 43.51 -51.21
CA LYS A 3 46.81 43.16 -49.87
C LYS A 3 45.76 42.60 -48.90
N THR A 4 44.53 43.12 -48.94
CA THR A 4 43.41 42.64 -48.11
C THR A 4 42.95 41.24 -48.53
N ILE A 5 43.02 40.92 -49.82
CA ILE A 5 42.68 39.58 -50.35
C ILE A 5 43.71 38.54 -49.89
N TYR A 6 45.01 38.85 -49.95
CA TYR A 6 46.04 37.93 -49.47
C TYR A 6 45.97 37.71 -47.95
N SER A 7 45.66 38.77 -47.18
CA SER A 7 45.46 38.65 -45.73
C SER A 7 44.23 37.79 -45.39
N LEU A 8 43.14 37.90 -46.16
CA LEU A 8 41.95 37.08 -45.98
C LEU A 8 42.21 35.62 -46.34
N CYS A 9 42.92 35.36 -47.44
CA CYS A 9 43.33 34.00 -47.83
C CYS A 9 44.27 33.37 -46.79
N ALA A 10 45.24 34.12 -46.27
CA ALA A 10 46.15 33.62 -45.23
C ALA A 10 45.40 33.30 -43.93
N ALA A 11 44.44 34.14 -43.53
CA ALA A 11 43.60 33.88 -42.37
C ALA A 11 42.71 32.63 -42.54
N CYS A 12 42.13 32.44 -43.73
CA CYS A 12 41.38 31.22 -44.06
C CYS A 12 42.25 29.96 -44.03
N CYS A 13 43.49 30.03 -44.57
CA CYS A 13 44.41 28.89 -44.52
C CYS A 13 44.84 28.56 -43.09
N LEU A 14 45.02 29.56 -42.23
CA LEU A 14 45.37 29.33 -40.83
C LEU A 14 44.19 28.69 -40.05
N LEU A 15 42.97 29.15 -40.29
CA LEU A 15 41.75 28.57 -39.69
C LEU A 15 41.52 27.13 -40.15
N ALA A 16 41.81 26.81 -41.42
CA ALA A 16 41.76 25.45 -41.91
C ALA A 16 42.84 24.55 -41.27
N ALA A 17 44.04 25.08 -41.00
CA ALA A 17 45.12 24.33 -40.34
C ALA A 17 44.89 24.09 -38.84
N LEU A 18 44.03 24.88 -38.21
CA LEU A 18 43.67 24.77 -36.78
C LEU A 18 42.38 23.96 -36.54
N ALA A 19 41.75 23.44 -37.59
CA ALA A 19 40.58 22.59 -37.48
C ALA A 19 41.01 21.17 -37.04
N THR A 20 41.07 20.92 -35.74
CA THR A 20 41.22 19.56 -35.22
C THR A 20 39.92 18.77 -35.44
N PRO A 21 39.98 17.52 -35.95
CA PRO A 21 38.78 16.70 -36.07
C PRO A 21 38.19 16.44 -34.68
N ALA A 22 36.94 16.84 -34.46
CA ALA A 22 36.17 16.44 -33.31
C ALA A 22 35.74 14.98 -33.51
N SER A 23 36.58 14.04 -33.09
CA SER A 23 36.18 12.64 -32.94
C SER A 23 35.28 12.56 -31.71
N ALA A 24 33.98 12.37 -31.92
CA ALA A 24 33.11 11.89 -30.85
C ALA A 24 33.69 10.56 -30.37
N LEU A 25 34.07 10.49 -29.10
CA LEU A 25 34.43 9.23 -28.49
C LEU A 25 33.11 8.45 -28.36
N ASP A 26 32.84 7.56 -29.31
CA ASP A 26 31.69 6.67 -29.22
C ASP A 26 31.92 5.75 -28.01
N TYR A 27 31.18 6.02 -26.94
CA TYR A 27 31.13 5.14 -25.79
C TYR A 27 30.16 4.01 -26.14
N THR A 28 30.70 2.87 -26.55
CA THR A 28 29.93 1.63 -26.58
C THR A 28 29.81 1.15 -25.14
N VAL A 29 28.64 1.37 -24.53
CA VAL A 29 28.29 0.68 -23.28
C VAL A 29 27.82 -0.70 -23.69
N ASP A 30 28.68 -1.70 -23.56
CA ASP A 30 28.27 -3.09 -23.70
C ASP A 30 27.16 -3.36 -22.68
N ALA A 31 26.03 -3.90 -23.16
CA ALA A 31 25.00 -4.38 -22.27
C ALA A 31 25.63 -5.48 -21.38
N PRO A 32 25.36 -5.48 -20.06
CA PRO A 32 25.84 -6.56 -19.22
C PRO A 32 25.33 -7.91 -19.74
N GLU A 33 26.07 -8.99 -19.50
CA GLU A 33 25.66 -10.33 -19.95
C GLU A 33 24.20 -10.63 -19.55
N ALA A 34 23.46 -11.23 -20.49
CA ALA A 34 22.06 -11.57 -20.32
C ALA A 34 21.90 -12.48 -19.08
N GLY A 35 21.43 -11.89 -17.99
CA GLY A 35 21.38 -12.51 -16.66
C GLY A 35 21.56 -11.51 -15.52
N LEU A 36 22.10 -10.32 -15.79
CA LEU A 36 22.19 -9.24 -14.78
C LEU A 36 20.88 -8.45 -14.60
N PHE A 37 19.92 -8.62 -15.50
CA PHE A 37 18.56 -8.10 -15.37
C PHE A 37 17.59 -9.25 -15.12
N GLY A 38 16.49 -8.97 -14.41
CA GLY A 38 15.43 -9.96 -14.20
C GLY A 38 14.89 -10.49 -15.52
N THR A 39 14.39 -11.73 -15.51
CA THR A 39 13.75 -12.34 -16.68
C THR A 39 12.60 -11.45 -17.16
N PRO A 40 12.47 -11.18 -18.48
CA PRO A 40 11.36 -10.41 -19.01
C PRO A 40 10.02 -10.99 -18.53
N THR A 41 9.17 -10.15 -17.96
CA THR A 41 7.86 -10.55 -17.42
C THR A 41 6.73 -10.39 -18.44
N SER A 42 7.04 -10.04 -19.68
CA SER A 42 6.06 -9.98 -20.78
C SER A 42 6.07 -11.27 -21.60
N ASP A 43 4.89 -11.88 -21.73
CA ASP A 43 4.63 -12.97 -22.68
C ASP A 43 3.75 -12.43 -23.81
N ASP A 44 4.26 -12.45 -25.05
CA ASP A 44 3.57 -11.97 -26.26
C ASP A 44 2.96 -13.13 -27.08
N THR A 45 2.87 -14.34 -26.49
CA THR A 45 2.35 -15.52 -27.17
C THR A 45 0.85 -15.42 -27.44
N GLN A 46 0.43 -15.41 -28.71
CA GLN A 46 -0.99 -15.49 -29.08
C GLN A 46 -1.51 -16.92 -28.96
N TYR A 47 -2.40 -17.15 -27.99
CA TYR A 47 -3.06 -18.45 -27.80
C TYR A 47 -4.36 -18.52 -28.61
N ILE A 48 -4.39 -19.34 -29.66
CA ILE A 48 -5.59 -19.67 -30.40
C ILE A 48 -6.04 -21.07 -29.97
N THR A 49 -7.00 -21.17 -29.05
CA THR A 49 -7.56 -22.45 -28.59
C THR A 49 -8.79 -22.84 -29.40
N ARG A 50 -8.87 -24.11 -29.83
CA ARG A 50 -10.02 -24.66 -30.58
C ARG A 50 -11.11 -25.30 -29.70
N ASP A 51 -10.81 -25.56 -28.43
CA ASP A 51 -11.76 -26.11 -27.44
C ASP A 51 -12.07 -25.07 -26.35
N GLU A 52 -13.18 -25.27 -25.64
CA GLU A 52 -13.78 -24.32 -24.68
C GLU A 52 -12.74 -23.60 -23.80
N PRO A 53 -12.83 -22.27 -23.64
CA PRO A 53 -11.84 -21.53 -22.89
C PRO A 53 -11.98 -21.86 -21.39
N VAL A 54 -11.03 -22.65 -20.88
CA VAL A 54 -10.71 -22.62 -19.46
C VAL A 54 -10.26 -21.19 -19.16
N ASN A 55 -11.00 -20.48 -18.30
CA ASN A 55 -10.67 -19.13 -17.87
C ASN A 55 -9.41 -19.16 -17.01
N ILE A 56 -8.25 -19.08 -17.66
CA ILE A 56 -6.94 -18.99 -17.00
C ILE A 56 -6.51 -17.54 -17.12
N ASP A 57 -6.30 -16.87 -15.98
CA ASP A 57 -5.71 -15.54 -15.97
C ASP A 57 -4.26 -15.63 -16.48
N ARG A 58 -3.99 -14.94 -17.58
CA ARG A 58 -2.67 -14.83 -18.21
C ARG A 58 -2.23 -13.38 -18.33
N SER A 59 -2.92 -12.47 -17.64
CA SER A 59 -2.63 -11.03 -17.67
C SER A 59 -1.49 -10.68 -16.69
N LYS A 60 -0.92 -9.48 -16.82
CA LYS A 60 0.17 -8.97 -15.96
C LYS A 60 -0.35 -8.58 -14.57
N THR A 61 -0.98 -9.48 -13.83
CA THR A 61 -1.69 -9.20 -12.57
C THR A 61 -0.79 -8.85 -11.38
N ALA A 62 0.53 -8.91 -11.53
CA ALA A 62 1.48 -8.38 -10.55
C ALA A 62 2.31 -7.25 -11.16
N ALA A 63 1.73 -6.06 -11.30
CA ALA A 63 2.58 -4.88 -11.41
C ALA A 63 3.22 -4.67 -10.02
N VAL A 64 4.53 -4.89 -9.92
CA VAL A 64 5.30 -4.76 -8.67
C VAL A 64 5.94 -3.37 -8.65
N ILE A 65 5.74 -2.61 -7.57
CA ILE A 65 6.50 -1.40 -7.30
C ILE A 65 7.95 -1.83 -7.09
N PRO A 66 8.91 -1.38 -7.91
CA PRO A 66 10.30 -1.72 -7.69
C PRO A 66 10.75 -1.19 -6.32
N PRO A 67 11.63 -1.92 -5.60
CA PRO A 67 12.16 -1.44 -4.33
C PRO A 67 12.78 -0.05 -4.47
N ALA A 68 12.75 0.73 -3.39
CA ALA A 68 13.40 2.03 -3.37
C ALA A 68 14.87 1.93 -3.80
N PHE A 69 15.31 2.83 -4.68
CA PHE A 69 16.67 2.83 -5.20
C PHE A 69 17.69 2.91 -4.06
N GLY A 70 18.61 1.93 -4.01
CA GLY A 70 19.61 1.82 -2.94
C GLY A 70 19.15 1.09 -1.68
N SER A 71 17.93 0.52 -1.66
CA SER A 71 17.50 -0.36 -0.56
C SER A 71 18.27 -1.68 -0.55
N PRO A 72 18.31 -2.39 0.60
CA PRO A 72 18.89 -3.74 0.68
C PRO A 72 18.27 -4.73 -0.31
N THR A 73 17.04 -4.48 -0.75
CA THR A 73 16.31 -5.30 -1.72
C THR A 73 16.41 -4.79 -3.16
N SER A 74 17.04 -3.63 -3.41
CA SER A 74 17.13 -3.01 -4.75
C SER A 74 17.81 -3.88 -5.81
N TYR A 75 18.61 -4.86 -5.40
CA TYR A 75 19.28 -5.83 -6.29
C TYR A 75 18.84 -7.27 -6.08
N THR A 76 17.81 -7.48 -5.25
CA THR A 76 17.26 -8.83 -5.01
C THR A 76 16.26 -9.18 -6.10
N LEU A 77 16.44 -10.34 -6.73
CA LEU A 77 15.55 -10.84 -7.77
C LEU A 77 14.14 -11.05 -7.17
N ASN A 78 13.10 -10.66 -7.92
CA ASN A 78 11.68 -10.75 -7.51
C ASN A 78 11.33 -9.98 -6.22
N SER A 79 11.99 -8.85 -5.97
CA SER A 79 11.66 -7.99 -4.83
C SER A 79 10.80 -6.79 -5.23
N GLY A 80 10.04 -6.27 -4.26
CA GLY A 80 9.16 -5.12 -4.43
C GLY A 80 7.81 -5.38 -3.77
N THR A 81 6.85 -4.49 -4.01
CA THR A 81 5.50 -4.62 -3.43
C THR A 81 4.47 -4.70 -4.53
N LEU A 82 3.55 -5.65 -4.45
CA LEU A 82 2.47 -5.81 -5.42
C LEU A 82 1.54 -4.60 -5.38
N LEU A 83 1.22 -4.04 -6.54
CA LEU A 83 0.25 -2.95 -6.67
C LEU A 83 -1.19 -3.41 -6.40
N THR A 84 -1.49 -4.68 -6.67
CA THR A 84 -2.80 -5.29 -6.46
C THR A 84 -2.65 -6.69 -5.87
N PRO A 85 -2.35 -6.81 -4.55
CA PRO A 85 -2.13 -8.10 -3.90
C PRO A 85 -3.32 -9.05 -3.99
N ASN A 86 -4.53 -8.51 -4.12
CA ASN A 86 -5.79 -9.27 -4.20
C ASN A 86 -6.04 -9.95 -5.56
N LEU A 87 -5.19 -9.70 -6.57
CA LEU A 87 -5.36 -10.24 -7.92
C LEU A 87 -4.33 -11.32 -8.29
N VAL A 88 -3.47 -11.71 -7.36
CA VAL A 88 -2.49 -12.78 -7.57
C VAL A 88 -2.70 -13.93 -6.61
N ASP A 89 -2.38 -15.13 -7.09
CA ASP A 89 -2.35 -16.33 -6.26
C ASP A 89 -1.44 -16.11 -5.05
N GLN A 90 -1.96 -16.38 -3.85
CA GLN A 90 -1.30 -16.01 -2.60
C GLN A 90 0.07 -16.71 -2.41
N ASP A 91 0.28 -17.85 -3.07
CA ASP A 91 1.56 -18.55 -3.09
C ASP A 91 2.66 -17.77 -3.84
N TRP A 92 2.30 -17.03 -4.89
CA TRP A 92 3.21 -16.14 -5.62
C TRP A 92 3.38 -14.79 -4.92
N ALA A 93 2.33 -14.30 -4.24
CA ALA A 93 2.38 -13.08 -3.44
C ALA A 93 3.39 -13.19 -2.28
N ALA A 94 3.53 -14.38 -1.68
CA ALA A 94 4.48 -14.67 -0.62
C ALA A 94 5.94 -14.74 -1.09
N GLN A 95 6.19 -15.05 -2.37
CA GLN A 95 7.54 -15.14 -2.94
C GLN A 95 8.09 -13.79 -3.41
N VAL A 96 7.21 -12.90 -3.88
CA VAL A 96 7.57 -11.55 -4.34
C VAL A 96 7.60 -10.54 -3.19
N THR A 97 6.80 -10.78 -2.16
CA THR A 97 6.87 -10.03 -0.92
C THR A 97 7.95 -10.64 -0.04
N VAL A 98 9.13 -10.02 0.01
CA VAL A 98 10.08 -10.27 1.11
C VAL A 98 9.46 -9.70 2.38
N SER A 99 8.49 -10.43 2.94
CA SER A 99 7.89 -10.18 4.23
C SER A 99 8.95 -10.48 5.29
N GLY A 100 9.46 -9.43 5.92
CA GLY A 100 10.42 -9.48 7.01
C GLY A 100 9.85 -10.05 8.31
N ASN A 101 9.20 -11.21 8.26
CA ASN A 101 8.75 -11.96 9.44
C ASN A 101 9.38 -13.36 9.55
N GLY A 102 10.50 -13.60 8.89
CA GLY A 102 11.33 -14.79 9.10
C GLY A 102 12.65 -14.40 9.74
N THR A 103 13.08 -15.13 10.78
CA THR A 103 14.45 -15.18 11.32
C THR A 103 15.47 -15.73 10.30
N GLY A 104 15.37 -15.33 9.03
CA GLY A 104 16.30 -15.68 7.97
C GLY A 104 17.50 -14.72 7.99
N ALA A 105 18.70 -15.27 8.07
CA ALA A 105 19.93 -14.49 7.99
C ALA A 105 19.97 -13.69 6.69
N VAL A 106 20.02 -12.37 6.81
CA VAL A 106 20.26 -11.47 5.68
C VAL A 106 21.71 -11.65 5.25
N VAL A 107 21.94 -12.24 4.07
CA VAL A 107 23.28 -12.30 3.48
C VAL A 107 23.56 -10.93 2.87
N MET A 108 24.35 -10.13 3.58
CA MET A 108 24.90 -8.89 3.04
C MET A 108 26.05 -9.23 2.07
N PRO A 109 26.24 -8.48 0.96
CA PRO A 109 27.47 -8.58 0.19
C PRO A 109 28.66 -8.15 1.06
N PRO A 110 29.87 -8.73 0.88
CA PRO A 110 31.05 -8.26 1.60
C PRO A 110 31.34 -6.81 1.19
N ALA A 111 31.42 -5.90 2.16
CA ALA A 111 31.80 -4.53 1.90
C ALA A 111 33.24 -4.48 1.36
N LEU A 112 33.44 -3.81 0.21
CA LEU A 112 34.77 -3.49 -0.26
C LEU A 112 35.39 -2.47 0.71
N SER A 113 36.46 -2.92 1.38
CA SER A 113 37.30 -2.18 2.33
C SER A 113 36.89 -2.24 3.81
N GLY A 114 37.43 -3.26 4.50
CA GLY A 114 38.19 -3.07 5.73
C GLY A 114 37.60 -2.19 6.83
N GLY A 115 36.43 -2.54 7.36
CA GLY A 115 35.93 -1.99 8.61
C GLY A 115 34.82 -2.88 9.16
N ALA A 116 34.99 -3.40 10.37
CA ALA A 116 33.93 -4.12 11.06
C ALA A 116 32.74 -3.17 11.29
N VAL A 117 31.75 -3.21 10.40
CA VAL A 117 30.49 -2.49 10.57
C VAL A 117 29.59 -3.31 11.48
N SER A 118 29.41 -2.79 12.69
CA SER A 118 28.40 -3.20 13.64
C SER A 118 27.04 -3.31 12.95
N SER A 119 26.33 -4.41 13.24
CA SER A 119 24.93 -4.64 12.90
C SER A 119 24.02 -3.53 13.44
N GLY A 120 23.91 -2.43 12.71
CA GLY A 120 22.89 -1.42 12.89
C GLY A 120 21.65 -1.83 12.09
N GLY A 121 20.66 -2.42 12.76
CA GLY A 121 19.37 -2.71 12.16
C GLY A 121 18.71 -1.42 11.66
N SER A 122 18.47 -1.32 10.36
CA SER A 122 17.57 -0.30 9.82
C SER A 122 16.14 -0.82 9.93
N SER A 123 15.35 -0.24 10.83
CA SER A 123 13.93 -0.55 10.99
C SER A 123 13.10 0.29 10.02
N PHE A 124 12.60 -0.33 8.94
CA PHE A 124 11.52 0.24 8.14
C PHE A 124 10.18 -0.07 8.81
N ALA A 125 9.27 0.91 8.85
CA ALA A 125 7.97 0.74 9.46
C ALA A 125 7.04 0.00 8.49
N VAL A 126 6.69 -1.25 8.81
CA VAL A 126 5.78 -2.07 8.01
C VAL A 126 4.36 -1.86 8.53
N THR A 127 3.45 -1.39 7.67
CA THR A 127 2.02 -1.28 7.99
C THR A 127 1.44 -2.69 8.18
N GLN A 128 0.59 -2.85 9.20
CA GLN A 128 -0.03 -4.14 9.52
C GLN A 128 -1.34 -4.31 8.74
N TYR A 129 -1.71 -5.54 8.41
CA TYR A 129 -2.96 -5.87 7.72
C TYR A 129 -3.43 -7.29 8.02
N THR A 130 -4.74 -7.46 8.19
CA THR A 130 -5.41 -8.76 8.31
C THR A 130 -6.62 -8.79 7.38
N GLU A 131 -6.65 -9.78 6.50
CA GLU A 131 -7.75 -10.02 5.56
C GLU A 131 -9.00 -10.57 6.26
N VAL A 132 -10.17 -10.32 5.68
CA VAL A 132 -11.42 -10.99 6.05
C VAL A 132 -11.54 -12.33 5.31
N THR A 133 -11.38 -13.43 6.03
CA THR A 133 -11.54 -14.79 5.49
C THR A 133 -12.87 -15.43 5.94
N ASP A 134 -13.31 -16.48 5.24
CA ASP A 134 -14.61 -17.14 5.46
C ASP A 134 -14.80 -17.67 6.89
N ASP A 135 -13.71 -18.10 7.54
CA ASP A 135 -13.72 -18.61 8.91
C ASP A 135 -13.97 -17.53 9.96
N LEU A 136 -13.80 -16.24 9.63
CA LEU A 136 -14.02 -15.11 10.54
C LEU A 136 -15.50 -14.75 10.73
N TYR A 137 -16.40 -15.26 9.89
CA TYR A 137 -17.83 -14.98 10.02
C TYR A 137 -18.50 -15.79 11.12
N TYR A 138 -19.22 -15.12 12.02
CA TYR A 138 -20.12 -15.77 12.97
C TYR A 138 -21.39 -16.28 12.29
N PHE A 139 -22.10 -17.18 12.99
CA PHE A 139 -23.45 -17.58 12.60
C PHE A 139 -24.36 -16.34 12.52
N GLY A 140 -24.93 -16.08 11.34
CA GLY A 140 -25.67 -14.85 11.02
C GLY A 140 -24.90 -13.83 10.18
N GLY A 141 -23.67 -14.14 9.76
CA GLY A 141 -22.93 -13.40 8.72
C GLY A 141 -22.25 -12.12 9.16
N TYR A 142 -22.07 -11.89 10.46
CA TYR A 142 -21.32 -10.75 11.00
C TYR A 142 -19.89 -11.15 11.35
N LEU A 143 -18.97 -10.19 11.29
CA LEU A 143 -17.53 -10.35 11.56
C LEU A 143 -17.19 -10.23 13.04
N GLY A 144 -17.95 -9.39 13.75
CA GLY A 144 -17.69 -9.11 15.15
C GLY A 144 -18.75 -8.23 15.79
N THR A 145 -18.53 -7.93 17.06
CA THR A 145 -19.34 -7.00 17.84
C THR A 145 -18.48 -5.82 18.28
N LEU A 146 -18.94 -4.62 17.93
CA LEU A 146 -18.35 -3.37 18.36
C LEU A 146 -19.10 -2.87 19.59
N LYS A 147 -18.38 -2.47 20.64
CA LYS A 147 -18.95 -1.89 21.85
C LYS A 147 -18.25 -0.59 22.23
N ILE A 148 -19.03 0.42 22.60
CA ILE A 148 -18.52 1.71 23.12
C ILE A 148 -19.35 2.09 24.35
N PRO A 149 -18.88 1.78 25.57
CA PRO A 149 -19.66 1.94 26.80
C PRO A 149 -20.12 3.38 27.07
N ALA A 150 -19.29 4.39 26.74
CA ALA A 150 -19.59 5.80 26.99
C ALA A 150 -20.89 6.28 26.33
N ILE A 151 -21.27 5.67 25.20
CA ILE A 151 -22.50 5.96 24.45
C ILE A 151 -23.47 4.77 24.43
N GLY A 152 -23.26 3.77 25.29
CA GLY A 152 -24.13 2.58 25.38
C GLY A 152 -24.19 1.72 24.11
N LEU A 153 -23.24 1.87 23.19
CA LEU A 153 -23.26 1.21 21.89
C LEU A 153 -22.84 -0.26 22.01
N SER A 154 -23.62 -1.14 21.39
CA SER A 154 -23.28 -2.55 21.17
C SER A 154 -23.91 -3.04 19.88
N VAL A 155 -23.15 -3.08 18.79
CA VAL A 155 -23.65 -3.38 17.44
C VAL A 155 -22.85 -4.50 16.77
N LYS A 156 -23.55 -5.31 15.96
CA LYS A 156 -22.90 -6.28 15.07
C LYS A 156 -22.34 -5.57 13.85
N VAL A 157 -21.14 -5.97 13.45
CA VAL A 157 -20.43 -5.41 12.30
C VAL A 157 -20.37 -6.47 11.20
N TYR A 158 -20.78 -6.08 10.00
CA TYR A 158 -20.87 -6.94 8.82
C TYR A 158 -19.88 -6.47 7.74
N GLN A 159 -19.49 -7.34 6.82
CA GLN A 159 -18.61 -6.95 5.72
C GLN A 159 -19.33 -6.02 4.73
N GLY A 160 -18.69 -4.92 4.36
CA GLY A 160 -19.16 -3.93 3.40
C GLY A 160 -19.93 -2.76 4.02
N THR A 161 -19.99 -1.64 3.29
CA THR A 161 -20.60 -0.38 3.74
C THR A 161 -21.82 0.04 2.89
N GLY A 162 -22.34 -0.88 2.07
CA GLY A 162 -23.53 -0.64 1.25
C GLY A 162 -24.83 -0.66 2.07
N SER A 163 -25.91 -0.11 1.50
CA SER A 163 -27.20 0.05 2.17
C SER A 163 -27.79 -1.25 2.74
N ALA A 164 -27.61 -2.38 2.03
CA ALA A 164 -28.10 -3.68 2.49
C ALA A 164 -27.36 -4.19 3.74
N THR A 165 -26.08 -3.82 3.88
CA THR A 165 -25.27 -4.15 5.05
C THR A 165 -25.63 -3.22 6.21
N LEU A 166 -25.67 -1.91 5.96
CA LEU A 166 -25.96 -0.91 6.99
C LEU A 166 -27.40 -0.97 7.54
N ALA A 167 -28.32 -1.61 6.81
CA ALA A 167 -29.65 -1.94 7.33
C ALA A 167 -29.62 -3.01 8.46
N LYS A 168 -28.58 -3.86 8.50
CA LYS A 168 -28.43 -4.97 9.47
C LYS A 168 -27.62 -4.58 10.71
N GLY A 169 -26.77 -3.56 10.62
CA GLY A 169 -25.88 -3.11 11.68
C GLY A 169 -24.79 -2.22 11.12
N ALA A 170 -23.64 -2.16 11.78
CA ALA A 170 -22.48 -1.45 11.26
C ALA A 170 -21.78 -2.24 10.14
N GLY A 171 -21.03 -1.55 9.29
CA GLY A 171 -20.36 -2.10 8.12
C GLY A 171 -18.85 -1.89 8.17
N HIS A 172 -18.07 -2.95 8.01
CA HIS A 172 -16.62 -2.89 7.85
C HIS A 172 -16.26 -2.47 6.41
N PHE A 173 -15.26 -1.60 6.25
CA PHE A 173 -14.77 -1.21 4.93
C PHE A 173 -13.96 -2.35 4.31
N PRO A 174 -14.31 -2.84 3.10
CA PRO A 174 -13.70 -4.03 2.53
C PRO A 174 -12.18 -4.00 2.37
N ASP A 175 -11.62 -2.82 2.10
CA ASP A 175 -10.19 -2.64 1.82
C ASP A 175 -9.37 -2.26 3.08
N THR A 176 -9.95 -2.44 4.27
CA THR A 176 -9.30 -2.15 5.54
C THR A 176 -9.10 -3.42 6.37
N SER A 177 -8.18 -3.40 7.32
CA SER A 177 -7.85 -4.59 8.09
C SER A 177 -8.95 -4.94 9.08
N ILE A 178 -9.30 -6.22 9.22
CA ILE A 178 -10.25 -6.63 10.27
C ILE A 178 -9.63 -6.65 11.67
N TRP A 179 -8.28 -6.70 11.77
CA TRP A 179 -7.58 -6.97 13.03
C TRP A 179 -6.30 -6.15 13.19
N ASP A 180 -5.21 -6.51 12.49
CA ASP A 180 -3.91 -5.83 12.63
C ASP A 180 -3.79 -4.64 11.68
N GLY A 181 -3.46 -3.45 12.18
CA GLY A 181 -3.45 -2.20 11.41
C GLY A 181 -4.70 -1.36 11.65
N ASN A 182 -5.27 -0.77 10.60
CA ASN A 182 -6.44 0.11 10.70
C ASN A 182 -7.73 -0.63 10.31
N CYS A 183 -8.61 -0.86 11.29
CA CYS A 183 -9.96 -1.39 11.07
C CYS A 183 -10.95 -0.26 10.91
N CYS A 184 -11.60 -0.16 9.75
CA CYS A 184 -12.54 0.93 9.49
C CYS A 184 -13.97 0.41 9.52
N ILE A 185 -14.86 1.14 10.20
CA ILE A 185 -16.25 0.75 10.39
C ILE A 185 -17.16 1.95 10.18
N ALA A 186 -18.19 1.80 9.35
CA ALA A 186 -19.25 2.78 9.15
C ALA A 186 -20.55 2.37 9.85
N GLY A 187 -21.30 3.34 10.35
CA GLY A 187 -22.63 3.11 10.91
C GLY A 187 -23.57 4.28 10.65
N HIS A 188 -24.88 4.01 10.65
CA HIS A 188 -25.89 5.05 10.53
C HIS A 188 -26.05 5.83 11.84
N ASN A 189 -26.33 7.13 11.75
CA ASN A 189 -26.62 8.01 12.89
C ASN A 189 -28.09 8.43 12.99
N ARG A 190 -28.97 7.87 12.16
CA ARG A 190 -30.37 8.29 12.02
C ARG A 190 -31.26 7.19 11.48
N GLY A 191 -32.55 7.29 11.79
CA GLY A 191 -33.58 6.38 11.32
C GLY A 191 -33.70 5.18 12.26
N VAL A 192 -34.19 4.05 11.73
CA VAL A 192 -34.37 2.81 12.52
C VAL A 192 -33.04 2.25 12.99
N ARG A 193 -31.96 2.52 12.24
CA ARG A 193 -30.59 2.21 12.61
C ARG A 193 -29.87 3.52 12.88
N ASP A 194 -29.78 3.89 14.15
CA ASP A 194 -29.01 5.04 14.64
C ASP A 194 -27.87 4.58 15.54
N ASP A 195 -27.32 3.39 15.26
CA ASP A 195 -26.29 2.74 16.08
C ASP A 195 -25.11 3.68 16.38
N PHE A 196 -24.74 4.58 15.46
CA PHE A 196 -23.65 5.56 15.58
C PHE A 196 -24.17 7.00 15.84
N GLY A 197 -25.41 7.16 16.28
CA GLY A 197 -26.08 8.45 16.53
C GLY A 197 -25.25 9.41 17.39
N ASP A 198 -24.67 8.85 18.44
CA ASP A 198 -23.91 9.59 19.46
C ASP A 198 -22.39 9.43 19.30
N LEU A 199 -21.91 8.89 18.17
CA LEU A 199 -20.46 8.71 17.95
C LEU A 199 -19.67 10.02 18.08
N HIS A 200 -20.28 11.14 17.70
CA HIS A 200 -19.71 12.48 17.76
C HIS A 200 -19.59 13.07 19.17
N THR A 201 -20.20 12.42 20.18
CA THR A 201 -20.13 12.86 21.58
C THR A 201 -19.03 12.15 22.35
N LEU A 202 -18.27 11.26 21.71
CA LEU A 202 -17.13 10.60 22.33
C LEU A 202 -16.06 11.61 22.69
N GLU A 203 -15.37 11.36 23.79
CA GLU A 203 -14.26 12.14 24.29
C GLU A 203 -12.94 11.37 24.15
N LEU A 204 -11.83 12.11 24.17
CA LEU A 204 -10.51 11.48 24.22
C LEU A 204 -10.40 10.64 25.50
N GLY A 205 -9.89 9.41 25.38
CA GLY A 205 -9.86 8.47 26.49
C GLY A 205 -11.03 7.49 26.53
N ASP A 206 -12.11 7.74 25.78
CA ASP A 206 -13.23 6.80 25.73
C ASP A 206 -12.79 5.45 25.16
N THR A 207 -13.32 4.38 25.76
CA THR A 207 -12.94 3.03 25.39
C THR A 207 -13.82 2.48 24.27
N VAL A 208 -13.17 1.83 23.30
CA VAL A 208 -13.83 1.07 22.26
C VAL A 208 -13.38 -0.39 22.30
N THR A 209 -14.31 -1.33 22.35
CA THR A 209 -14.01 -2.77 22.37
C THR A 209 -14.44 -3.43 21.07
N TRP A 210 -13.50 -4.11 20.42
CA TRP A 210 -13.70 -4.88 19.20
C TRP A 210 -13.60 -6.38 19.48
N ILE A 211 -14.70 -7.12 19.26
CA ILE A 211 -14.80 -8.55 19.56
C ILE A 211 -14.98 -9.31 18.25
N THR A 212 -14.01 -10.14 17.89
CA THR A 212 -14.03 -11.00 16.69
C THR A 212 -13.69 -12.45 17.05
N LYS A 213 -13.65 -13.32 16.04
CA LYS A 213 -13.13 -14.68 16.21
C LYS A 213 -11.61 -14.74 16.45
N LEU A 214 -10.88 -13.69 16.08
CA LEU A 214 -9.43 -13.58 16.34
C LEU A 214 -9.14 -13.19 17.80
N GLY A 215 -10.10 -12.57 18.47
CA GLY A 215 -10.00 -12.24 19.89
C GLY A 215 -10.81 -11.02 20.27
N THR A 216 -10.45 -10.41 21.39
CA THR A 216 -11.00 -9.13 21.83
C THR A 216 -9.87 -8.12 21.98
N ARG A 217 -10.05 -6.94 21.39
CA ARG A 217 -9.14 -5.79 21.52
C ARG A 217 -9.85 -4.60 22.11
N THR A 218 -9.10 -3.83 22.87
CA THR A 218 -9.56 -2.59 23.49
C THR A 218 -8.75 -1.43 22.93
N TYR A 219 -9.43 -0.38 22.52
CA TYR A 219 -8.86 0.83 21.94
C TYR A 219 -9.29 2.04 22.77
N GLU A 220 -8.48 3.08 22.75
CA GLU A 220 -8.76 4.37 23.39
C GLU A 220 -8.93 5.43 22.30
N VAL A 221 -10.01 6.23 22.38
CA VAL A 221 -10.28 7.32 21.44
C VAL A 221 -9.19 8.38 21.54
N VAL A 222 -8.56 8.68 20.40
CA VAL A 222 -7.48 9.68 20.27
C VAL A 222 -7.87 10.85 19.37
N SER A 223 -8.98 10.75 18.63
CA SER A 223 -9.45 11.82 17.76
C SER A 223 -10.95 11.70 17.48
N VAL A 224 -11.65 12.82 17.52
CA VAL A 224 -13.05 12.97 17.07
C VAL A 224 -13.11 14.21 16.19
N GLN A 225 -13.37 14.03 14.90
CA GLN A 225 -13.26 15.11 13.92
C GLN A 225 -14.38 15.05 12.89
N LYS A 226 -14.72 16.24 12.38
CA LYS A 226 -15.63 16.38 11.24
C LYS A 226 -14.81 16.52 9.97
N VAL A 227 -14.95 15.57 9.06
CA VAL A 227 -14.23 15.50 7.78
C VAL A 227 -15.19 15.60 6.60
N LEU A 228 -14.69 15.86 5.41
CA LEU A 228 -15.50 15.80 4.18
C LEU A 228 -15.90 14.35 3.89
N GLU A 229 -17.04 14.13 3.26
CA GLU A 229 -17.43 12.81 2.74
C GLU A 229 -16.36 12.23 1.81
N THR A 230 -15.72 13.09 1.03
CA THR A 230 -14.70 12.71 0.05
C THR A 230 -13.31 12.55 0.66
N ASP A 231 -13.16 12.75 1.96
CA ASP A 231 -11.92 12.51 2.67
C ASP A 231 -11.88 11.04 3.11
N ASP A 232 -11.09 10.24 2.40
CA ASP A 232 -10.84 8.83 2.67
C ASP A 232 -9.51 8.59 3.40
N SER A 233 -8.78 9.65 3.77
CA SER A 233 -7.45 9.51 4.37
C SER A 233 -7.46 8.72 5.69
N GLY A 234 -8.58 8.75 6.42
CA GLY A 234 -8.75 7.95 7.64
C GLY A 234 -8.83 6.44 7.42
N THR A 235 -9.01 5.96 6.18
CA THR A 235 -9.00 4.51 5.87
C THR A 235 -7.62 3.97 5.48
N ALA A 236 -6.59 4.83 5.46
CA ALA A 236 -5.23 4.41 5.14
C ALA A 236 -4.71 3.38 6.14
N SER A 237 -3.85 2.46 5.66
CA SER A 237 -3.19 1.46 6.50
C SER A 237 -2.19 2.10 7.46
N THR A 238 -1.99 1.46 8.62
CA THR A 238 -1.17 2.01 9.70
C THR A 238 -0.23 0.97 10.29
N THR A 239 0.82 1.45 10.96
CA THR A 239 1.86 0.62 11.58
C THR A 239 1.48 0.17 12.99
N ASP A 240 0.53 0.85 13.61
CA ASP A 240 -0.12 0.49 14.86
C ASP A 240 -1.52 -0.09 14.62
N ASN A 241 -2.06 -0.74 15.66
CA ASN A 241 -3.43 -1.19 15.67
C ASN A 241 -4.34 -0.03 16.06
N ARG A 242 -5.25 0.32 15.16
CA ARG A 242 -6.22 1.39 15.35
C ARG A 242 -7.56 1.02 14.74
N MET A 243 -8.58 1.75 15.17
CA MET A 243 -9.91 1.64 14.60
C MET A 243 -10.43 3.02 14.22
N THR A 244 -10.94 3.13 12.99
CA THR A 244 -11.50 4.37 12.46
C THR A 244 -12.99 4.19 12.23
N LEU A 245 -13.80 4.97 12.93
CA LEU A 245 -15.26 4.87 12.92
C LEU A 245 -15.85 6.06 12.17
N TYR A 246 -16.76 5.78 11.24
CA TYR A 246 -17.42 6.78 10.42
C TYR A 246 -18.93 6.81 10.60
N THR A 247 -19.48 8.02 10.68
CA THR A 247 -20.93 8.23 10.50
C THR A 247 -21.24 9.56 9.80
N CYS A 248 -22.47 9.74 9.35
CA CYS A 248 -22.91 11.00 8.75
C CYS A 248 -22.94 12.14 9.76
N VAL A 249 -22.85 13.38 9.29
CA VAL A 249 -23.24 14.55 10.08
C VAL A 249 -24.72 14.85 9.81
N ARG A 250 -25.51 15.09 10.86
CA ARG A 250 -26.93 15.38 10.73
C ARG A 250 -27.15 16.64 9.87
N ASP A 251 -28.06 16.51 8.91
CA ASP A 251 -28.46 17.55 7.94
C ASP A 251 -27.30 18.15 7.12
N GLN A 252 -26.17 17.45 7.04
CA GLN A 252 -24.94 17.92 6.40
C GLN A 252 -24.30 16.79 5.60
N ARG A 253 -24.86 16.50 4.42
CA ARG A 253 -24.47 15.35 3.57
C ARG A 253 -22.99 15.34 3.18
N GLU A 254 -22.37 16.51 3.11
CA GLU A 254 -20.99 16.72 2.64
C GLU A 254 -19.96 16.33 3.70
N TYR A 255 -20.40 16.01 4.92
CA TYR A 255 -19.52 15.75 6.04
C TYR A 255 -19.77 14.39 6.69
N ARG A 256 -18.72 13.89 7.33
CA ARG A 256 -18.72 12.71 8.19
C ARG A 256 -18.11 13.06 9.54
N TRP A 257 -18.59 12.40 10.58
CA TRP A 257 -17.83 12.26 11.82
C TRP A 257 -16.86 11.10 11.66
N GLN A 258 -15.58 11.36 11.88
CA GLN A 258 -14.50 10.39 11.93
C GLN A 258 -13.98 10.33 13.36
N VAL A 259 -14.03 9.14 13.97
CA VAL A 259 -13.43 8.87 15.27
C VAL A 259 -12.27 7.90 15.07
N GLN A 260 -11.10 8.21 15.61
CA GLN A 260 -9.97 7.29 15.63
C GLN A 260 -9.66 6.86 17.06
N ALA A 261 -9.44 5.57 17.24
CA ALA A 261 -9.02 4.98 18.50
C ALA A 261 -7.80 4.06 18.29
N VAL A 262 -6.86 4.05 19.23
CA VAL A 262 -5.61 3.26 19.15
C VAL A 262 -5.61 2.18 20.22
N GLU A 263 -5.09 0.99 19.90
CA GLU A 263 -5.09 -0.17 20.81
C GLU A 263 -4.35 0.14 22.12
N VAL A 264 -4.99 -0.19 23.24
CA VAL A 264 -4.39 -0.15 24.57
C VAL A 264 -3.82 -1.54 24.88
N LYS A 265 -2.52 -1.61 25.14
CA LYS A 265 -1.81 -2.85 25.51
C LYS A 265 -1.85 -3.13 27.00
#